data_AF-A0A2N1V749-F1
#
_entry.id   AF-A0A2N1V749-F1
#
_cell.length_a   1.000
_cell.length_b   1.000
_cell.length_c   1.000
_cell.angle_alpha   90.00
_cell.angle_beta   90.00
_cell.angle_gamma   90.00
#
_symmetry.space_group_name_H-M   'P 1'
#
loop_
_entity.id
_entity.type
_entity.pdbx_description
1 polymer ?
#
loop_
_entity_poly.entity_id
_entity_poly.type
_entity_poly.pdbx_seq_one_letter_code
_entity_poly.pdbx_strand_id
1 'polypeptide(L)'
;MSISAKTRKSLWAKSGNRCAICRLELVQDVVESNNLILGEECHIISSKSNGPRGDNKLHCYDYDDYENLLLLCANDHKRVDTLVETYTVEKLIKLKKTHSQWVKTTLSLDPIAFTNDEFKTISLKRIKTGKEIINVIDVVHTFSFENDELIEKEEIELIPPFFDLLKEYVDILDMMSFKQIAHLSLEINSTINTIEEKGFKVFGLRRSAKILNSKKEDMGIWDKATIVIVRNDNPGIVGEHLIMKTPKSFKLKV
;
A
#
# COMPACT_ATOMS: atom_id res chain seq x y z
N MET A 1 -30.28 -23.99 -5.76
CA MET A 1 -30.24 -23.41 -4.40
C MET A 1 -29.43 -22.11 -4.48
N SER A 2 -29.47 -21.28 -3.44
CA SER A 2 -28.70 -20.04 -3.38
C SER A 2 -27.55 -20.21 -2.39
N ILE A 3 -26.38 -19.63 -2.69
CA ILE A 3 -25.23 -19.59 -1.78
C ILE A 3 -25.67 -19.12 -0.39
N SER A 4 -25.35 -19.93 0.62
CA SER A 4 -25.74 -19.64 2.01
C SER A 4 -25.08 -18.37 2.54
N ALA A 5 -25.71 -17.69 3.50
CA ALA A 5 -25.12 -16.51 4.14
C ALA A 5 -23.76 -16.81 4.80
N LYS A 6 -23.56 -18.02 5.33
CA LYS A 6 -22.29 -18.47 5.91
C LYS A 6 -21.21 -18.59 4.84
N THR A 7 -21.52 -19.23 3.72
CA THR A 7 -20.61 -19.39 2.58
C THR A 7 -20.24 -18.03 2.00
N ARG A 8 -21.23 -17.17 1.76
CA ARG A 8 -21.05 -15.79 1.28
C ARG A 8 -20.11 -15.00 2.19
N LYS A 9 -20.40 -14.92 3.49
CA LYS A 9 -19.52 -14.25 4.46
C LYS A 9 -18.08 -14.78 4.41
N SER A 10 -17.92 -16.09 4.31
CA SER A 10 -16.61 -16.73 4.25
C SER A 10 -15.85 -16.37 2.98
N LEU A 11 -16.53 -16.39 1.82
CA LEU A 11 -15.97 -16.01 0.53
C LEU A 11 -15.48 -14.57 0.54
N TRP A 12 -16.36 -13.62 0.89
CA TRP A 12 -16.05 -12.21 0.90
C TRP A 12 -14.94 -11.85 1.91
N ALA A 13 -14.98 -12.40 3.12
CA ALA A 13 -13.96 -12.15 4.14
C ALA A 13 -12.58 -12.69 3.71
N LYS A 14 -12.52 -13.90 3.16
CA LYS A 14 -11.24 -14.50 2.72
C LYS A 14 -10.68 -13.88 1.44
N SER A 15 -11.53 -13.23 0.65
CA SER A 15 -11.11 -12.46 -0.53
C SER A 15 -10.66 -11.04 -0.20
N GLY A 16 -10.84 -10.56 1.03
CA GLY A 16 -10.33 -9.26 1.47
C GLY A 16 -10.86 -8.08 0.65
N ASN A 17 -12.13 -8.14 0.20
CA ASN A 17 -12.76 -7.14 -0.68
C ASN A 17 -12.01 -6.88 -2.01
N ARG A 18 -11.31 -7.90 -2.56
CA ARG A 18 -10.48 -7.74 -3.75
C ARG A 18 -10.79 -8.86 -4.75
N CYS A 19 -10.80 -8.52 -6.04
CA CYS A 19 -10.96 -9.49 -7.12
C CYS A 19 -9.85 -10.56 -7.07
N ALA A 20 -10.22 -11.83 -7.20
CA ALA A 20 -9.26 -12.93 -7.21
C ALA A 20 -8.33 -12.93 -8.45
N ILE A 21 -8.65 -12.16 -9.50
CA ILE A 21 -7.81 -11.97 -10.70
C ILE A 21 -7.16 -10.57 -10.68
N CYS A 22 -7.91 -9.50 -10.95
CA CYS A 22 -7.33 -8.16 -11.13
C CYS A 22 -7.06 -7.38 -9.84
N ARG A 23 -7.41 -7.91 -8.66
CA ARG A 23 -7.30 -7.23 -7.36
C ARG A 23 -8.11 -5.93 -7.23
N LEU A 24 -9.01 -5.62 -8.17
CA LEU A 24 -9.95 -4.50 -8.05
C LEU A 24 -10.75 -4.58 -6.75
N GLU A 25 -11.01 -3.44 -6.13
CA GLU A 25 -11.91 -3.30 -5.00
C GLU A 25 -13.35 -3.64 -5.39
N LEU A 26 -14.00 -4.50 -4.61
CA LEU A 26 -15.30 -5.09 -4.98
C LEU A 26 -16.50 -4.46 -4.26
N VAL A 27 -16.27 -3.79 -3.14
CA VAL A 27 -17.22 -2.94 -2.43
C VAL A 27 -16.55 -1.58 -2.30
N GLN A 28 -17.13 -0.57 -2.94
CA GLN A 28 -16.62 0.80 -2.96
C GLN A 28 -17.58 1.72 -2.20
N ASP A 29 -17.01 2.64 -1.42
CA ASP A 29 -17.77 3.70 -0.77
C ASP A 29 -18.12 4.78 -1.81
N VAL A 30 -19.39 5.21 -1.82
CA VAL A 30 -19.86 6.28 -2.71
C VAL A 30 -20.44 7.39 -1.85
N VAL A 31 -20.03 8.62 -2.13
CA VAL A 31 -20.26 9.82 -1.28
C VAL A 31 -21.75 10.09 -1.01
N GLU A 32 -22.66 9.58 -1.85
CA GLU A 32 -24.09 9.93 -1.81
C GLU A 32 -25.06 8.72 -1.78
N SER A 33 -24.58 7.47 -1.65
CA SER A 33 -25.47 6.30 -1.61
C SER A 33 -24.85 5.08 -0.93
N ASN A 34 -25.69 4.05 -0.69
CA ASN A 34 -25.26 2.70 -0.28
C ASN A 34 -24.03 2.21 -1.08
N ASN A 35 -23.18 1.40 -0.44
CA ASN A 35 -21.96 0.86 -1.04
C ASN A 35 -22.21 0.26 -2.43
N LEU A 36 -21.35 0.59 -3.39
CA LEU A 36 -21.36 0.01 -4.73
C LEU A 36 -20.71 -1.36 -4.70
N ILE A 37 -21.48 -2.41 -5.01
CA ILE A 37 -21.00 -3.79 -5.07
C ILE A 37 -20.68 -4.16 -6.52
N LEU A 38 -19.39 -4.23 -6.84
CA LEU A 38 -18.84 -4.65 -8.14
C LEU A 38 -18.48 -6.15 -8.18
N GLY A 39 -18.44 -6.79 -7.01
CA GLY A 39 -18.06 -8.20 -6.86
C GLY A 39 -19.20 -9.17 -7.14
N GLU A 40 -18.86 -10.27 -7.80
CA GLU A 40 -19.74 -11.36 -8.15
C GLU A 40 -19.19 -12.70 -7.63
N GLU A 41 -20.10 -13.56 -7.18
CA GLU A 41 -19.82 -14.89 -6.65
C GLU A 41 -19.80 -15.88 -7.82
N CYS A 42 -18.60 -16.21 -8.30
CA CYS A 42 -18.38 -17.03 -9.49
C CYS A 42 -18.14 -18.48 -9.11
N HIS A 43 -18.90 -19.41 -9.70
CA HIS A 43 -18.66 -20.84 -9.57
C HIS A 43 -17.50 -21.29 -10.46
N ILE A 44 -16.58 -22.08 -9.90
CA ILE A 44 -15.48 -22.73 -10.64
C ILE A 44 -16.06 -23.76 -11.62
N ILE A 45 -16.97 -24.60 -11.14
CA ILE A 45 -17.64 -25.64 -11.91
C ILE A 45 -19.13 -25.33 -11.96
N SER A 46 -19.70 -25.27 -13.17
CA SER A 46 -21.13 -25.11 -13.42
C SER A 46 -21.95 -26.31 -12.92
N SER A 47 -23.16 -26.05 -12.42
CA SER A 47 -24.15 -27.09 -12.07
C SER A 47 -24.80 -27.75 -13.29
N LYS A 48 -24.74 -27.09 -14.45
CA LYS A 48 -25.26 -27.60 -15.72
C LYS A 48 -24.13 -28.28 -16.50
N SER A 49 -24.38 -29.48 -17.03
CA SER A 49 -23.43 -30.25 -17.86
C SER A 49 -22.92 -29.45 -19.08
N ASN A 50 -23.81 -28.70 -19.73
CA ASN A 50 -23.45 -27.83 -20.87
C ASN A 50 -23.00 -26.41 -20.46
N GLY A 51 -22.87 -26.14 -19.15
CA GLY A 51 -22.36 -24.86 -18.66
C GLY A 51 -20.83 -24.87 -18.51
N PRO A 52 -20.23 -23.71 -18.19
CA PRO A 52 -18.78 -23.60 -18.06
C PRO A 52 -18.18 -24.66 -17.14
N ARG A 53 -17.34 -25.55 -17.70
CA ARG A 53 -16.64 -26.63 -16.99
C ARG A 53 -17.55 -27.66 -16.30
N GLY A 54 -18.82 -27.75 -16.69
CA GLY A 54 -19.84 -28.59 -16.02
C GLY A 54 -19.76 -30.10 -16.23
N ASP A 55 -18.87 -30.59 -17.11
CA ASP A 55 -18.70 -32.03 -17.41
C ASP A 55 -17.56 -32.69 -16.60
N ASN A 56 -16.96 -31.97 -15.67
CA ASN A 56 -15.87 -32.51 -14.86
C ASN A 56 -16.42 -33.44 -13.77
N LYS A 57 -16.07 -34.73 -13.86
CA LYS A 57 -16.30 -35.80 -12.86
C LYS A 57 -15.68 -35.56 -11.47
N LEU A 58 -15.23 -34.33 -11.18
CA LEU A 58 -14.56 -33.87 -9.97
C LEU A 58 -15.54 -33.22 -8.97
N HIS A 59 -16.76 -33.73 -8.87
CA HIS A 59 -17.70 -33.32 -7.82
C HIS A 59 -17.31 -33.99 -6.49
N CYS A 60 -16.36 -33.41 -5.77
CA CYS A 60 -16.08 -33.78 -4.38
C CYS A 60 -16.79 -32.88 -3.35
N TYR A 61 -17.45 -31.80 -3.79
CA TYR A 61 -18.11 -30.83 -2.92
C TYR A 61 -19.48 -30.39 -3.46
N ASP A 62 -20.32 -29.83 -2.59
CA ASP A 62 -21.61 -29.23 -2.95
C ASP A 62 -21.39 -28.05 -3.91
N TYR A 63 -22.32 -27.85 -4.85
CA TYR A 63 -22.23 -26.83 -5.89
C TYR A 63 -22.08 -25.42 -5.30
N ASP A 64 -22.82 -25.11 -4.24
CA ASP A 64 -22.79 -23.83 -3.54
C ASP A 64 -21.77 -23.80 -2.38
N ASP A 65 -20.87 -24.79 -2.30
CA ASP A 65 -19.85 -24.83 -1.26
C ASP A 65 -18.76 -23.77 -1.50
N TYR A 66 -18.15 -23.31 -0.41
CA TYR A 66 -17.06 -22.34 -0.46
C TYR A 66 -15.98 -22.81 -1.44
N GLU A 67 -15.62 -24.09 -1.44
CA GLU A 67 -14.57 -24.65 -2.29
C GLU A 67 -14.82 -24.46 -3.79
N ASN A 68 -16.08 -24.47 -4.25
CA ASN A 68 -16.45 -24.26 -5.65
C ASN A 68 -16.61 -22.78 -6.04
N LEU A 69 -16.34 -21.81 -5.15
CA LEU A 69 -16.55 -20.39 -5.42
C LEU A 69 -15.25 -19.58 -5.50
N LEU A 70 -15.24 -18.57 -6.36
CA LEU A 70 -14.31 -17.44 -6.39
C LEU A 70 -15.10 -16.12 -6.31
N LEU A 71 -14.43 -15.08 -5.81
CA LEU A 71 -14.96 -13.72 -5.85
C LEU A 71 -14.24 -12.91 -6.93
N LEU A 72 -14.97 -12.39 -7.90
CA LEU A 72 -14.44 -11.68 -9.07
C LEU A 72 -15.18 -10.36 -9.29
N CYS A 73 -14.58 -9.40 -10.00
CA CYS A 73 -15.36 -8.29 -10.55
C CYS A 73 -16.15 -8.76 -11.79
N ALA A 74 -17.22 -8.06 -12.15
CA ALA A 74 -18.07 -8.42 -13.30
C ALA A 74 -17.28 -8.67 -14.61
N ASN A 75 -16.23 -7.88 -14.87
CA ASN A 75 -15.39 -8.04 -16.06
C ASN A 75 -14.60 -9.36 -16.06
N ASP A 76 -13.99 -9.71 -14.92
CA ASP A 76 -13.20 -10.93 -14.79
C ASP A 76 -14.10 -12.16 -14.72
N HIS A 77 -15.28 -12.05 -14.10
CA HIS A 77 -16.28 -13.11 -14.09
C HIS A 77 -16.74 -13.46 -15.50
N LYS A 78 -17.16 -12.48 -16.30
CA LYS A 78 -17.51 -12.67 -17.71
C LYS A 78 -16.38 -13.32 -18.51
N ARG A 79 -15.13 -12.91 -18.27
CA ARG A 79 -13.96 -13.48 -18.93
C ARG A 79 -13.77 -14.96 -18.60
N VAL A 80 -13.90 -15.33 -17.32
CA VAL A 80 -13.78 -16.72 -16.84
C VAL A 80 -14.84 -17.62 -17.44
N ASP A 81 -16.08 -17.15 -17.54
CA ASP A 81 -17.18 -17.93 -18.09
C ASP A 81 -17.14 -18.06 -19.62
N THR A 82 -16.54 -17.09 -20.31
CA THR A 82 -16.41 -17.13 -21.77
C THR A 82 -15.21 -17.97 -22.20
N LEU A 83 -14.04 -17.79 -21.56
CA LEU A 83 -12.77 -18.39 -21.99
C LEU A 83 -12.46 -19.68 -21.21
N VAL A 84 -13.37 -20.65 -21.28
CA VAL A 84 -13.33 -21.88 -20.47
C VAL A 84 -12.06 -22.72 -20.67
N GLU A 85 -11.50 -22.73 -21.88
CA GLU A 85 -10.24 -23.43 -22.19
C GLU A 85 -9.03 -22.76 -21.53
N THR A 86 -9.06 -21.42 -21.40
CA THR A 86 -8.00 -20.65 -20.75
C THR A 86 -8.12 -20.66 -19.23
N TYR A 87 -9.35 -20.70 -18.71
CA TYR A 87 -9.68 -20.71 -17.28
C TYR A 87 -10.20 -22.09 -16.89
N THR A 88 -9.32 -23.09 -16.94
CA THR A 88 -9.62 -24.46 -16.48
C THR A 88 -9.89 -24.50 -14.98
N VAL A 89 -10.51 -25.58 -14.51
CA VAL A 89 -10.80 -25.81 -13.08
C VAL A 89 -9.52 -25.71 -12.23
N GLU A 90 -8.44 -26.34 -12.68
CA GLU A 90 -7.16 -26.35 -11.98
C GLU A 90 -6.58 -24.94 -11.85
N LYS A 91 -6.70 -24.13 -12.91
CA LYS A 91 -6.23 -22.75 -12.91
C LYS A 91 -7.05 -21.88 -11.96
N LEU A 92 -8.37 -22.04 -11.93
CA LEU A 92 -9.25 -21.29 -11.03
C LEU A 92 -9.02 -21.66 -9.56
N ILE A 93 -8.83 -22.94 -9.25
CA ILE A 93 -8.44 -23.41 -7.91
C ILE A 93 -7.09 -22.80 -7.51
N LYS A 94 -6.11 -22.80 -8.42
CA LYS A 94 -4.80 -22.17 -8.17
C LYS A 94 -4.95 -20.68 -7.92
N LEU A 95 -5.72 -19.96 -8.74
CA LEU A 95 -5.99 -18.53 -8.58
C LEU A 95 -6.60 -18.22 -7.21
N LYS A 96 -7.61 -19.00 -6.80
CA LYS A 96 -8.24 -18.88 -5.48
C LYS A 96 -7.24 -19.07 -4.35
N LYS A 97 -6.41 -20.12 -4.42
CA LYS A 97 -5.39 -20.40 -3.39
C LYS A 97 -4.35 -19.28 -3.32
N THR A 98 -3.82 -18.86 -4.48
CA THR A 98 -2.85 -17.76 -4.56
C THR A 98 -3.45 -16.45 -4.03
N HIS A 99 -4.69 -16.13 -4.37
CA HIS A 99 -5.38 -14.95 -3.88
C HIS A 99 -5.61 -15.00 -2.36
N SER A 100 -6.16 -16.10 -1.84
CA SER A 100 -6.42 -16.25 -0.39
C SER A 100 -5.13 -16.19 0.42
N GLN A 101 -4.04 -16.77 -0.11
CA GLN A 101 -2.72 -16.67 0.52
C GLN A 101 -2.19 -15.23 0.48
N TRP A 102 -2.35 -14.52 -0.65
CA TRP A 102 -2.00 -13.11 -0.75
C TRP A 102 -2.76 -12.27 0.27
N VAL A 103 -4.10 -12.41 0.37
CA VAL A 103 -4.92 -11.71 1.38
C VAL A 103 -4.40 -12.02 2.78
N LYS A 104 -4.25 -13.31 3.12
CA LYS A 104 -3.78 -13.72 4.45
C LYS A 104 -2.41 -13.14 4.77
N THR A 105 -1.46 -13.25 3.84
CA THR A 105 -0.11 -12.70 4.03
C THR A 105 -0.19 -11.18 4.18
N THR A 106 -0.81 -10.45 3.26
CA THR A 106 -0.94 -8.99 3.34
C THR A 106 -1.57 -8.51 4.65
N LEU A 107 -2.61 -9.19 5.14
CA LEU A 107 -3.27 -8.84 6.41
C LEU A 107 -2.48 -9.27 7.65
N SER A 108 -1.58 -10.26 7.53
CA SER A 108 -0.75 -10.75 8.63
C SER A 108 0.63 -10.10 8.70
N LEU A 109 1.01 -9.33 7.68
CA LEU A 109 2.32 -8.69 7.62
C LEU A 109 2.32 -7.45 8.50
N ASP A 110 3.27 -7.40 9.43
CA ASP A 110 3.73 -6.15 10.03
C ASP A 110 4.33 -5.30 8.89
N PRO A 111 3.76 -4.12 8.59
CA PRO A 111 4.28 -3.27 7.53
C PRO A 111 5.76 -2.92 7.70
N ILE A 112 6.31 -2.99 8.91
CA ILE A 112 7.74 -2.80 9.18
C ILE A 112 8.60 -3.85 8.48
N ALA A 113 8.10 -5.08 8.32
CA ALA A 113 8.82 -6.21 7.72
C ALA A 113 9.10 -6.04 6.21
N PHE A 114 8.49 -5.05 5.54
CA PHE A 114 8.78 -4.73 4.14
C PHE A 114 10.07 -3.93 3.96
N THR A 115 10.68 -3.41 5.04
CA THR A 115 12.00 -2.78 4.95
C THR A 115 13.04 -3.85 4.64
N ASN A 116 13.59 -3.81 3.43
CA ASN A 116 14.54 -4.79 2.94
C ASN A 116 15.56 -4.12 2.01
N ASP A 117 16.81 -4.05 2.48
CA ASP A 117 17.89 -3.40 1.75
C ASP A 117 18.33 -4.18 0.50
N GLU A 118 18.16 -5.51 0.47
CA GLU A 118 18.46 -6.34 -0.71
C GLU A 118 17.51 -6.00 -1.87
N PHE A 119 16.22 -5.92 -1.58
CA PHE A 119 15.20 -5.54 -2.56
C PHE A 119 15.03 -4.03 -2.75
N LYS A 120 15.82 -3.23 -2.00
CA LYS A 120 15.76 -1.76 -2.02
C LYS A 120 14.36 -1.24 -1.74
N THR A 121 13.70 -1.82 -0.75
CA THR A 121 12.34 -1.44 -0.33
C THR A 121 12.39 -0.89 1.09
N ILE A 122 11.66 0.19 1.34
CA ILE A 122 11.51 0.79 2.66
C ILE A 122 10.04 0.90 3.02
N SER A 123 9.76 0.76 4.31
CA SER A 123 8.46 1.03 4.92
C SER A 123 8.56 2.30 5.75
N LEU A 124 7.90 3.36 5.30
CA LEU A 124 7.85 4.64 6.01
C LEU A 124 6.57 4.73 6.81
N LYS A 125 6.66 5.16 8.06
CA LYS A 125 5.48 5.32 8.94
C LYS A 125 4.79 6.64 8.63
N ARG A 126 3.46 6.65 8.69
CA ARG A 126 2.65 7.87 8.59
C ARG A 126 3.06 8.85 9.69
N ILE A 127 3.24 10.11 9.30
CA ILE A 127 3.53 11.23 10.17
C ILE A 127 2.27 12.10 10.22
N LYS A 128 1.84 12.45 11.43
CA LYS A 128 0.65 13.28 11.68
C LYS A 128 0.98 14.53 12.49
N THR A 129 2.19 14.61 13.04
CA THR A 129 2.60 15.73 13.89
C THR A 129 4.02 16.21 13.58
N GLY A 130 4.29 17.49 13.84
CA GLY A 130 5.60 18.09 13.74
C GLY A 130 6.61 17.49 14.71
N LYS A 131 6.16 16.99 15.87
CA LYS A 131 7.03 16.22 16.77
C LYS A 131 7.52 14.92 16.12
N GLU A 132 6.68 14.24 15.36
CA GLU A 132 7.09 13.04 14.63
C GLU A 132 8.07 13.37 13.51
N ILE A 133 7.88 14.49 12.78
CA ILE A 133 8.88 14.97 11.81
C ILE A 133 10.21 15.24 12.51
N ILE A 134 10.20 16.05 13.56
CA ILE A 134 11.41 16.41 14.32
C ILE A 134 12.14 15.14 14.75
N ASN A 135 11.46 14.16 15.35
CA ASN A 135 12.09 12.90 15.74
C ASN A 135 12.76 12.14 14.56
N VAL A 136 12.22 12.26 13.34
CA VAL A 136 12.79 11.62 12.15
C VAL A 136 14.03 12.35 11.67
N ILE A 137 14.05 13.69 11.71
CA ILE A 137 15.12 14.53 11.16
C ILE A 137 16.17 14.96 12.19
N ASP A 138 15.91 14.80 13.48
CA ASP A 138 16.79 15.22 14.57
C ASP A 138 18.12 14.46 14.57
N VAL A 139 19.24 15.19 14.53
CA VAL A 139 20.60 14.62 14.58
C VAL A 139 20.81 13.47 13.57
N VAL A 140 20.58 13.74 12.29
CA VAL A 140 20.85 12.79 11.19
C VAL A 140 22.06 13.23 10.37
N HIS A 141 22.77 12.25 9.78
CA HIS A 141 23.94 12.52 8.95
C HIS A 141 23.56 12.84 7.50
N THR A 142 22.39 12.39 7.06
CA THR A 142 21.88 12.59 5.70
C THR A 142 20.36 12.51 5.68
N PHE A 143 19.75 13.19 4.72
CA PHE A 143 18.30 13.19 4.54
C PHE A 143 17.93 13.04 3.06
N SER A 144 16.71 12.59 2.81
CA SER A 144 16.13 12.52 1.47
C SER A 144 14.65 12.87 1.53
N PHE A 145 14.24 13.83 0.70
CA PHE A 145 12.87 14.27 0.60
C PHE A 145 12.36 14.00 -0.81
N GLU A 146 11.20 13.33 -0.92
CA GLU A 146 10.56 13.00 -2.19
C GLU A 146 9.06 13.28 -2.12
N ASN A 147 8.44 13.53 -3.26
CA ASN A 147 7.00 13.67 -3.37
C ASN A 147 6.47 13.05 -4.66
N ASP A 148 5.18 12.73 -4.65
CA ASP A 148 4.44 12.41 -5.87
C ASP A 148 4.38 13.63 -6.81
N GLU A 149 4.02 13.40 -8.07
CA GLU A 149 3.91 14.45 -9.08
C GLU A 149 2.95 15.56 -8.64
N LEU A 150 3.45 16.79 -8.69
CA LEU A 150 2.70 18.01 -8.41
C LEU A 150 2.05 18.49 -9.71
N ILE A 151 0.75 18.71 -9.67
CA ILE A 151 -0.10 19.02 -10.82
C ILE A 151 -0.62 20.46 -10.72
N GLU A 152 -0.95 20.94 -9.50
CA GLU A 152 -1.51 22.27 -9.28
C GLU A 152 -0.45 23.27 -8.80
N LYS A 153 -0.66 24.56 -9.07
CA LYS A 153 0.27 25.61 -8.64
C LYS A 153 0.31 25.71 -7.11
N GLU A 154 -0.83 25.55 -6.46
CA GLU A 154 -0.97 25.57 -5.01
C GLU A 154 -0.15 24.46 -4.34
N GLU A 155 0.02 23.31 -5.00
CA GLU A 155 0.85 22.20 -4.50
C GLU A 155 2.34 22.58 -4.54
N ILE A 156 2.77 23.32 -5.57
CA ILE A 156 4.16 23.81 -5.73
C ILE A 156 4.50 24.89 -4.70
N GLU A 157 3.54 25.73 -4.33
CA GLU A 157 3.71 26.75 -3.29
C GLU A 157 3.62 26.16 -1.86
N LEU A 158 3.28 24.88 -1.73
CA LEU A 158 3.09 24.22 -0.43
C LEU A 158 4.17 23.17 -0.12
N ILE A 159 4.36 22.19 -1.01
CA ILE A 159 5.17 20.99 -0.74
C ILE A 159 6.69 21.28 -0.80
N PRO A 160 7.24 21.86 -1.90
CA PRO A 160 8.65 22.23 -1.95
C PRO A 160 9.09 23.19 -0.84
N PRO A 161 8.36 24.30 -0.55
CA PRO A 161 8.73 25.19 0.56
C PRO A 161 8.73 24.49 1.92
N PHE A 162 7.82 23.53 2.13
CA PHE A 162 7.85 22.71 3.33
C PHE A 162 9.11 21.86 3.42
N PHE A 163 9.58 21.25 2.33
CA PHE A 163 10.86 20.54 2.33
C PHE A 163 12.05 21.48 2.56
N ASP A 164 12.03 22.69 2.02
CA ASP A 164 13.09 23.67 2.24
C ASP A 164 13.14 24.10 3.72
N LEU A 165 11.98 24.34 4.34
CA LEU A 165 11.88 24.52 5.80
C LEU A 165 12.55 23.37 6.56
N LEU A 166 12.24 22.11 6.22
CA LEU A 166 12.85 20.98 6.90
C LEU A 166 14.37 20.92 6.71
N LYS A 167 14.88 21.23 5.51
CA LYS A 167 16.33 21.26 5.24
C LYS A 167 17.05 22.29 6.11
N GLU A 168 16.46 23.47 6.28
CA GLU A 168 17.04 24.53 7.11
C GLU A 168 17.19 24.09 8.56
N TYR A 169 16.22 23.33 9.08
CA TYR A 169 16.22 22.91 10.48
C TYR A 169 17.02 21.63 10.75
N VAL A 170 17.13 20.70 9.80
CA VAL A 170 17.87 19.43 10.00
C VAL A 170 19.28 19.68 10.58
N ASP A 171 19.98 20.71 10.08
CA ASP A 171 21.38 20.97 10.45
C ASP A 171 21.55 21.79 11.74
N ILE A 172 20.48 22.38 12.29
CA ILE A 172 20.56 23.28 13.46
C ILE A 172 19.70 22.83 14.65
N LEU A 173 18.94 21.75 14.52
CA LEU A 173 18.01 21.27 15.55
C LEU A 173 18.70 21.02 16.90
N ASP A 174 19.92 20.51 16.89
CA ASP A 174 20.74 20.25 18.08
C ASP A 174 21.20 21.53 18.80
N MET A 175 21.22 22.66 18.10
CA MET A 175 21.57 23.98 18.64
C MET A 175 20.34 24.75 19.16
N MET A 176 19.13 24.26 18.91
CA MET A 176 17.88 24.94 19.28
C MET A 176 17.49 24.68 20.73
N SER A 177 16.91 25.70 21.37
CA SER A 177 16.27 25.53 22.69
C SER A 177 14.95 24.77 22.58
N PHE A 178 14.52 24.13 23.68
CA PHE A 178 13.22 23.44 23.76
C PHE A 178 12.03 24.32 23.34
N LYS A 179 12.08 25.63 23.66
CA LYS A 179 11.04 26.58 23.25
C LYS A 179 11.00 26.74 21.72
N GLN A 180 12.15 26.88 21.08
CA GLN A 180 12.23 27.01 19.62
C GLN A 180 11.76 25.73 18.92
N ILE A 181 12.18 24.56 19.43
CA ILE A 181 11.72 23.25 18.93
C ILE A 181 10.19 23.13 19.04
N ALA A 182 9.61 23.58 20.16
CA ALA A 182 8.15 23.57 20.34
C ALA A 182 7.43 24.48 19.34
N HIS A 183 7.95 25.69 19.06
CA HIS A 183 7.40 26.58 18.04
C HIS A 183 7.49 25.98 16.64
N LEU A 184 8.64 25.43 16.27
CA LEU A 184 8.84 24.74 14.99
C LEU A 184 7.86 23.56 14.83
N SER A 185 7.67 22.76 15.88
CA SER A 185 6.71 21.65 15.86
C SER A 185 5.28 22.12 15.57
N LEU A 186 4.86 23.28 16.10
CA LEU A 186 3.54 23.86 15.84
C LEU A 186 3.41 24.38 14.40
N GLU A 187 4.45 25.03 13.88
CA GLU A 187 4.48 25.47 12.48
C GLU A 187 4.37 24.27 11.53
N ILE A 188 5.17 23.24 11.76
CA ILE A 188 5.13 21.99 10.99
C ILE A 188 3.75 21.32 11.08
N ASN A 189 3.10 21.29 12.26
CA ASN A 189 1.74 20.76 12.40
C ASN A 189 0.76 21.48 11.47
N SER A 190 0.82 22.81 11.43
CA SER A 190 -0.05 23.62 10.58
C SER A 190 0.15 23.25 9.11
N THR A 191 1.40 23.12 8.68
CA THR A 191 1.72 22.78 7.29
C THR A 191 1.32 21.36 6.93
N ILE A 192 1.50 20.38 7.84
CA ILE A 192 1.01 19.00 7.65
C ILE A 192 -0.50 19.01 7.42
N ASN A 193 -1.27 19.74 8.23
CA ASN A 193 -2.72 19.82 8.06
C ASN A 193 -3.11 20.38 6.68
N THR A 194 -2.46 21.46 6.23
CA THR A 194 -2.69 22.04 4.89
C THR A 194 -2.35 21.05 3.77
N ILE A 195 -1.26 20.27 3.92
CA ILE A 195 -0.88 19.21 2.98
C ILE A 195 -1.97 18.13 2.91
N GLU A 196 -2.51 17.73 4.06
CA GLU A 196 -3.58 16.72 4.13
C GLU A 196 -4.89 17.21 3.51
N GLU A 197 -5.27 18.46 3.74
CA GLU A 197 -6.42 19.10 3.11
C GLU A 197 -6.30 19.14 1.57
N LYS A 198 -5.08 19.20 1.03
CA LYS A 198 -4.78 19.11 -0.40
C LYS A 198 -4.72 17.69 -0.95
N GLY A 199 -5.08 16.69 -0.16
CA GLY A 199 -5.19 15.30 -0.62
C GLY A 199 -3.87 14.51 -0.59
N PHE A 200 -2.90 14.96 0.20
CA PHE A 200 -1.62 14.28 0.39
C PHE A 200 -1.47 13.70 1.80
N LYS A 201 -0.45 12.86 1.97
CA LYS A 201 -0.09 12.22 3.23
C LYS A 201 1.42 12.28 3.41
N VAL A 202 1.85 12.62 4.61
CA VAL A 202 3.28 12.68 4.98
C VAL A 202 3.71 11.36 5.63
N PHE A 203 4.82 10.82 5.17
CA PHE A 203 5.44 9.61 5.73
C PHE A 203 6.91 9.86 6.01
N GLY A 204 7.47 9.15 6.99
CA GLY A 204 8.89 9.22 7.25
C GLY A 204 9.50 7.98 7.88
N LEU A 205 10.82 7.92 7.77
CA LEU A 205 11.66 6.85 8.30
C LEU A 205 12.99 7.46 8.76
N ARG A 206 13.36 7.20 10.01
CA ARG A 206 14.74 7.33 10.48
C ARG A 206 15.34 5.94 10.58
N ARG A 207 16.53 5.75 10.01
CA ARG A 207 17.27 4.49 10.14
C ARG A 207 18.76 4.72 10.16
N SER A 208 19.48 3.92 10.93
CA SER A 208 20.93 3.82 10.86
C SER A 208 21.30 2.80 9.79
N ALA A 209 22.17 3.16 8.86
CA ALA A 209 22.63 2.26 7.80
C ALA A 209 24.14 2.37 7.62
N LYS A 210 24.76 1.24 7.28
CA LYS A 210 26.17 1.20 6.90
C LYS A 210 26.34 1.90 5.54
N ILE A 211 27.22 2.89 5.48
CA ILE A 211 27.51 3.62 4.25
C ILE A 211 28.81 3.09 3.66
N LEU A 212 28.79 2.85 2.36
CA LEU A 212 29.97 2.47 1.58
C LEU A 212 30.28 3.57 0.57
N ASN A 213 31.56 3.86 0.36
CA ASN A 213 31.95 4.79 -0.70
C ASN A 213 31.87 4.12 -2.09
N SER A 214 32.21 4.87 -3.15
CA SER A 214 32.21 4.37 -4.53
C SER A 214 33.12 3.16 -4.77
N LYS A 215 34.12 2.95 -3.90
CA LYS A 215 35.05 1.81 -3.92
C LYS A 215 34.61 0.64 -3.02
N LYS A 216 33.42 0.72 -2.42
CA LYS A 216 32.88 -0.23 -1.43
C LYS A 216 33.63 -0.27 -0.09
N GLU A 217 34.39 0.77 0.21
CA GLU A 217 35.04 0.91 1.52
C GLU A 217 34.02 1.39 2.55
N ASP A 218 34.15 0.88 3.78
CA ASP A 218 33.27 1.20 4.90
C ASP A 218 33.47 2.64 5.38
N MET A 219 32.39 3.44 5.36
CA MET A 219 32.35 4.82 5.85
C MET A 219 31.69 4.95 7.24
N GLY A 220 31.36 3.82 7.87
CA GLY A 220 30.69 3.76 9.16
C GLY A 220 29.17 3.70 9.04
N ILE A 221 28.51 3.88 10.19
CA ILE A 221 27.05 3.84 10.34
C ILE A 221 26.55 5.28 10.37
N TRP A 222 25.66 5.61 9.43
CA TRP A 222 25.06 6.94 9.35
C TRP A 222 23.57 6.85 9.65
N ASP A 223 23.09 7.75 10.48
CA ASP A 223 21.66 7.99 10.62
C ASP A 223 21.12 8.74 9.42
N LYS A 224 20.05 8.21 8.84
CA LYS A 224 19.38 8.76 7.67
C LYS A 224 17.93 9.06 7.97
N ALA A 225 17.51 10.28 7.67
CA ALA A 225 16.10 10.64 7.55
C ALA A 225 15.60 10.43 6.11
N THR A 226 14.37 9.98 5.96
CA THR A 226 13.63 10.03 4.70
C THR A 226 12.23 10.54 5.01
N ILE A 227 11.79 11.60 4.31
CA ILE A 227 10.42 12.12 4.38
C ILE A 227 9.84 12.04 2.98
N VAL A 228 8.61 11.54 2.86
CA VAL A 228 7.94 11.40 1.56
C VAL A 228 6.51 11.90 1.67
N ILE A 229 6.09 12.71 0.71
CA ILE A 229 4.73 13.24 0.61
C ILE A 229 4.05 12.66 -0.63
N VAL A 230 3.03 11.82 -0.43
CA VAL A 230 2.33 11.11 -1.52
C VAL A 230 0.85 11.43 -1.54
N ARG A 231 0.19 11.23 -2.67
CA ARG A 231 -1.27 11.41 -2.78
C ARG A 231 -2.01 10.36 -1.96
N ASN A 232 -3.23 10.69 -1.55
CA ASN A 232 -4.08 9.84 -0.71
C ASN A 232 -4.34 8.45 -1.29
N ASP A 233 -4.37 8.35 -2.62
CA ASP A 233 -4.64 7.17 -3.43
C ASP A 233 -3.37 6.44 -3.90
N ASN A 234 -2.18 6.85 -3.41
CA ASN A 234 -0.93 6.22 -3.78
C ASN A 234 -0.97 4.70 -3.45
N PRO A 235 -0.73 3.81 -4.43
CA PRO A 235 -0.90 2.36 -4.25
C PRO A 235 0.14 1.73 -3.30
N GLY A 236 1.21 2.46 -2.96
CA GLY A 236 2.19 2.04 -1.96
C GLY A 236 1.70 2.18 -0.52
N ILE A 237 0.57 2.85 -0.28
CA ILE A 237 0.00 3.03 1.06
C ILE A 237 -0.65 1.73 1.52
N VAL A 238 -0.17 1.20 2.64
CA VAL A 238 -0.69 0.02 3.32
C VAL A 238 -0.93 0.35 4.79
N GLY A 239 -2.18 0.67 5.13
CA GLY A 239 -2.55 1.15 6.47
C GLY A 239 -1.85 2.47 6.80
N GLU A 240 -1.12 2.50 7.91
CA GLU A 240 -0.34 3.66 8.38
C GLU A 240 1.10 3.67 7.85
N HIS A 241 1.38 2.96 6.76
CA HIS A 241 2.73 2.90 6.17
C HIS A 241 2.69 3.16 4.66
N LEU A 242 3.79 3.71 4.15
CA LEU A 242 4.09 3.80 2.73
C LEU A 242 5.21 2.82 2.40
N ILE A 243 4.93 1.87 1.51
CA ILE A 243 5.92 0.92 0.98
C ILE A 243 6.39 1.43 -0.38
N MET A 244 7.69 1.71 -0.50
CA MET A 244 8.26 2.17 -1.75
C MET A 244 9.69 1.70 -1.95
N LYS A 245 10.21 1.87 -3.18
CA LYS A 245 11.64 1.67 -3.44
C LYS A 245 12.45 2.77 -2.76
N THR A 246 13.65 2.45 -2.30
CA THR A 246 14.58 3.46 -1.77
C THR A 246 14.79 4.56 -2.81
N PRO A 247 14.64 5.85 -2.45
CA PRO A 247 14.91 7.02 -3.27
C PRO A 247 16.17 6.90 -4.17
N LYS A 248 16.18 7.54 -5.34
CA LYS A 248 17.36 7.49 -6.25
C LYS A 248 18.55 8.34 -5.76
N SER A 249 18.30 9.28 -4.85
CA SER A 249 19.32 10.11 -4.17
C SER A 249 20.36 9.30 -3.40
N PHE A 250 20.15 7.98 -3.24
CA PHE A 250 21.06 7.03 -2.61
C PHE A 250 22.32 6.71 -3.44
N LYS A 251 22.47 7.27 -4.66
CA LYS A 251 23.79 7.35 -5.28
C LYS A 251 24.46 8.61 -4.78
N LEU A 252 25.36 8.48 -3.80
CA LEU A 252 26.49 9.40 -3.68
C LEU A 252 27.22 9.39 -5.03
N LYS A 253 26.80 10.27 -5.95
CA LYS A 253 27.65 10.70 -7.03
C LYS A 253 28.58 11.72 -6.39
N VAL A 254 29.70 11.21 -5.86
CA VAL A 254 30.94 11.97 -5.85
C VAL A 254 31.57 11.77 -7.22
#